data_AF-A0AA51E1M8-F1
#
_entry.id   AF-A0AA51E1M8-F1
#
_cell.length_a   1.000
_cell.length_b   1.000
_cell.length_c   1.000
_cell.angle_alpha   90.00
_cell.angle_beta   90.00
_cell.angle_gamma   90.00
#
_symmetry.space_group_name_H-M   'P 1'
#
loop_
_entity.id
_entity.type
_entity.pdbx_description
1 polymer ?
#
loop_
_entity_poly.entity_id
_entity_poly.type
_entity_poly.pdbx_seq_one_letter_code
_entity_poly.pdbx_strand_id
1 'polypeptide(L)'
;AMSANGTAAAEPRLCHVRKVLDFDGYGFNLHAEKGKPGQYIGKVDEGSPAEAAGLRRGDRILEVNGQSIAGETHKQVVARIKQRADEAELLVVAPAPGEPLP
;
A
#
# COMPACT_ATOMS: atom_id res chain seq x y z
N ALA A 1 -28.29 21.45 18.39
CA ALA A 1 -27.95 20.09 18.84
C ALA A 1 -27.62 19.23 17.61
N MET A 2 -26.76 18.23 17.82
CA MET A 2 -26.23 17.23 16.88
C MET A 2 -25.01 17.65 16.05
N SER A 3 -23.87 17.40 16.68
CA SER A 3 -22.55 17.21 16.10
C SER A 3 -22.55 16.05 15.09
N ALA A 4 -21.84 16.22 13.98
CA ALA A 4 -21.37 15.11 13.15
C ALA A 4 -19.97 15.45 12.60
N ASN A 5 -18.98 15.59 13.49
CA ASN A 5 -17.57 15.48 13.09
C ASN A 5 -17.24 13.98 12.99
N GLY A 6 -17.73 13.34 11.94
CA GLY A 6 -17.26 12.03 11.51
C GLY A 6 -16.17 12.25 10.48
N THR A 7 -14.91 12.18 10.87
CA THR A 7 -13.86 11.89 9.89
C THR A 7 -14.17 10.51 9.34
N ALA A 8 -14.79 10.44 8.16
CA ALA A 8 -15.00 9.17 7.48
C ALA A 8 -13.64 8.50 7.34
N ALA A 9 -13.43 7.38 8.04
CA ALA A 9 -12.24 6.57 7.84
C ALA A 9 -12.22 6.17 6.36
N ALA A 10 -11.11 6.39 5.67
CA ALA A 10 -11.01 6.05 4.26
C ALA A 10 -11.28 4.55 4.08
N GLU A 11 -12.13 4.21 3.11
CA GLU A 11 -12.49 2.82 2.83
C GLU A 11 -11.25 2.06 2.32
N PRO A 12 -10.99 0.84 2.81
CA PRO A 12 -9.92 0.01 2.29
C PRO A 12 -10.13 -0.34 0.81
N ARG A 13 -9.04 -0.35 0.05
CA ARG A 13 -8.99 -0.74 -1.37
C ARG A 13 -8.12 -1.98 -1.52
N LEU A 14 -8.63 -2.99 -2.20
CA LEU A 14 -7.83 -4.16 -2.59
C LEU A 14 -7.21 -3.91 -3.96
N CYS A 15 -5.89 -3.78 -4.00
CA CYS A 15 -5.11 -3.61 -5.22
C CYS A 15 -4.43 -4.94 -5.58
N HIS A 16 -4.83 -5.53 -6.70
CA HIS A 16 -4.16 -6.71 -7.25
C HIS A 16 -3.16 -6.28 -8.30
N VAL A 17 -1.87 -6.33 -7.95
CA VAL A 17 -0.78 -5.94 -8.85
C VAL A 17 -0.24 -7.19 -9.53
N ARG A 18 -0.22 -7.22 -10.86
CA ARG A 18 0.38 -8.28 -11.66
C ARG A 18 1.53 -7.71 -12.48
N LYS A 19 2.70 -8.35 -12.45
CA LYS A 19 3.82 -7.98 -13.31
C LYS A 19 3.42 -8.16 -14.77
N VAL A 20 3.99 -7.32 -15.62
CA VAL A 20 3.83 -7.39 -17.08
C VAL A 20 5.20 -7.53 -17.71
N LEU A 21 5.28 -8.13 -18.90
CA LEU A 21 6.55 -8.43 -19.55
C LEU A 21 7.38 -7.17 -19.87
N ASP A 22 6.70 -6.06 -20.17
CA ASP A 22 7.32 -4.80 -20.59
C ASP A 22 7.58 -3.83 -19.43
N PHE A 23 7.52 -4.29 -18.17
CA PHE A 23 7.78 -3.47 -16.99
C PHE A 23 8.61 -4.23 -15.94
N ASP A 24 9.68 -3.62 -15.45
CA ASP A 24 10.52 -4.24 -14.40
C ASP A 24 9.86 -4.13 -13.02
N GLY A 25 9.45 -5.27 -12.47
CA GLY A 25 8.82 -5.36 -11.16
C GLY A 25 7.37 -4.87 -11.13
N TYR A 26 6.97 -4.27 -10.01
CA TYR A 26 5.59 -3.82 -9.77
C TYR A 26 5.39 -2.32 -10.01
N GLY A 27 6.45 -1.51 -9.98
CA GLY A 27 6.41 -0.06 -10.16
C GLY A 27 5.94 0.74 -8.94
N PHE A 28 6.26 0.26 -7.74
CA PHE A 28 6.09 1.04 -6.51
C PHE A 28 7.25 0.84 -5.54
N ASN A 29 7.42 1.79 -4.63
CA ASN A 29 8.36 1.72 -3.52
C ASN A 29 7.62 1.46 -2.20
N LEU A 30 8.11 0.50 -1.42
CA LEU A 30 7.67 0.29 -0.04
C LEU A 30 8.48 1.18 0.91
N HIS A 31 7.78 2.06 1.63
CA HIS A 31 8.36 3.00 2.58
C HIS A 31 8.01 2.60 4.02
N ALA A 32 8.99 2.71 4.91
CA ALA A 32 8.80 2.63 6.35
C ALA A 32 9.50 3.82 7.00
N GLU A 33 8.77 4.57 7.83
CA GLU A 33 9.30 5.73 8.52
C GLU A 33 9.84 5.34 9.89
N LYS A 34 11.02 5.85 10.24
CA LYS A 34 11.63 5.58 11.55
C LYS A 34 10.80 6.22 12.66
N GLY A 35 10.23 5.40 13.53
CA GLY A 35 9.43 5.87 14.67
C GLY A 35 7.92 5.89 14.42
N LYS A 36 7.46 5.61 13.19
CA LYS A 36 6.05 5.45 12.86
C LYS A 36 5.76 3.99 12.50
N PRO A 37 4.80 3.33 13.18
CA PRO A 37 4.44 1.96 12.83
C PRO A 37 3.75 1.90 11.47
N GLY A 38 3.96 0.81 10.75
CA GLY A 38 3.30 0.51 9.48
C GLY A 38 4.23 0.56 8.27
N GLN A 39 3.65 0.18 7.13
CA GLN A 39 4.31 0.21 5.82
C GLN A 39 3.44 1.00 4.85
N TYR A 40 4.07 1.83 4.04
CA TYR A 40 3.41 2.82 3.19
C TYR A 40 3.91 2.72 1.76
N ILE A 41 3.11 3.15 0.81
CA ILE A 41 3.54 3.33 -0.57
C ILE A 41 4.27 4.67 -0.67
N GLY A 42 5.58 4.65 -0.91
CA GLY A 42 6.39 5.87 -1.02
C GLY A 42 6.29 6.54 -2.39
N LYS A 43 6.29 5.74 -3.46
CA LYS A 43 6.16 6.20 -4.84
C LYS A 43 5.44 5.14 -5.66
N VAL A 44 4.67 5.58 -6.65
CA VAL A 44 4.12 4.76 -7.72
C VAL A 44 4.63 5.35 -9.03
N ASP A 45 5.17 4.51 -9.91
CA ASP A 45 5.67 4.93 -11.21
C ASP A 45 4.52 5.04 -12.22
N GLU A 46 4.56 6.05 -13.08
CA GLU A 46 3.55 6.28 -14.12
C GLU A 46 3.58 5.15 -15.16
N GLY A 47 2.40 4.69 -15.60
CA GLY A 47 2.24 3.57 -16.53
C GLY A 47 2.57 2.20 -15.93
N SER A 48 2.81 2.12 -14.62
CA SER A 48 3.18 0.87 -13.97
C SER A 48 1.98 -0.03 -13.65
N PRO A 49 2.22 -1.34 -13.42
CA PRO A 49 1.19 -2.22 -12.90
C PRO A 49 0.59 -1.77 -11.57
N ALA A 50 1.40 -1.17 -10.70
CA ALA A 50 0.95 -0.61 -9.42
C ALA A 50 -0.06 0.53 -9.61
N GLU A 51 0.21 1.44 -10.54
CA GLU A 51 -0.72 2.53 -10.89
C GLU A 51 -2.02 1.98 -11.47
N ALA A 52 -1.93 1.04 -12.42
CA ALA A 52 -3.09 0.38 -13.03
C ALA A 52 -3.95 -0.38 -11.99
N ALA A 53 -3.32 -0.96 -10.97
CA ALA A 53 -4.00 -1.61 -9.85
C ALA A 53 -4.61 -0.63 -8.84
N GLY A 54 -4.39 0.68 -9.00
CA GLY A 54 -4.97 1.73 -8.17
C GLY A 54 -4.19 2.07 -6.90
N LEU A 55 -2.93 1.63 -6.78
CA LEU A 55 -2.06 2.06 -5.68
C LEU A 55 -1.71 3.54 -5.82
N ARG A 56 -1.59 4.22 -4.68
CA ARG A 56 -1.24 5.64 -4.64
C ARG A 56 -0.17 5.90 -3.60
N ARG A 57 0.65 6.93 -3.84
CA ARG A 57 1.60 7.43 -2.84
C ARG A 57 0.85 7.80 -1.55
N GLY A 58 1.41 7.39 -0.41
CA GLY A 58 0.86 7.58 0.92
C GLY A 58 -0.11 6.50 1.38
N ASP A 59 -0.55 5.60 0.50
CA ASP A 59 -1.39 4.48 0.91
C ASP A 59 -0.68 3.65 1.97
N ARG A 60 -1.37 3.34 3.06
CA ARG A 60 -0.89 2.45 4.11
C ARG A 60 -1.33 1.03 3.80
N ILE A 61 -0.40 0.09 3.83
CA ILE A 61 -0.67 -1.33 3.63
C ILE A 61 -1.21 -1.93 4.94
N LEU A 62 -2.33 -2.65 4.83
CA LEU A 62 -2.98 -3.38 5.92
C LEU A 62 -2.73 -4.88 5.80
N GLU A 63 -2.83 -5.41 4.58
CA GLU A 63 -2.64 -6.83 4.28
C GLU A 63 -1.82 -7.03 3.00
N VAL A 64 -1.11 -8.16 2.96
CA VAL A 64 -0.43 -8.67 1.76
C VAL A 64 -0.87 -10.10 1.52
N ASN A 65 -1.38 -10.39 0.33
CA ASN A 65 -1.85 -11.72 -0.07
C ASN A 65 -2.89 -12.29 0.90
N GLY A 66 -3.83 -11.44 1.35
CA GLY A 66 -4.92 -11.78 2.28
C GLY A 66 -4.47 -12.00 3.73
N GLN A 67 -3.26 -11.58 4.09
CA GLN A 67 -2.73 -11.72 5.45
C GLN A 67 -2.33 -10.37 6.02
N SER A 68 -2.83 -10.06 7.22
CA SER A 68 -2.48 -8.86 7.96
C SER A 68 -0.98 -8.77 8.21
N ILE A 69 -0.41 -7.57 8.00
CA ILE A 69 1.00 -7.27 8.26
C ILE A 69 1.20 -6.51 9.58
N ALA A 70 0.20 -6.48 10.45
CA ALA A 70 0.29 -5.79 11.73
C ALA A 70 1.43 -6.36 12.58
N GLY A 71 2.34 -5.49 13.04
CA GLY A 71 3.50 -5.89 13.83
C GLY A 71 4.67 -6.46 13.03
N GLU A 72 4.55 -6.58 11.71
CA GLU A 72 5.64 -7.07 10.86
C GLU A 72 6.69 -5.99 10.58
N THR A 73 7.94 -6.44 10.49
CA THR A 73 9.06 -5.61 10.05
C THR A 73 9.00 -5.36 8.55
N HIS A 74 9.66 -4.29 8.09
CA HIS A 74 9.78 -3.98 6.67
C HIS A 74 10.26 -5.19 5.83
N LYS A 75 11.25 -5.94 6.33
CA LYS A 75 11.78 -7.12 5.64
C LYS A 75 10.76 -8.25 5.49
N GLN A 76 9.93 -8.49 6.51
CA GLN A 76 8.88 -9.51 6.46
C GLN A 76 7.80 -9.13 5.44
N VAL A 77 7.40 -7.87 5.41
CA VAL A 77 6.42 -7.38 4.44
C VAL A 77 6.96 -7.49 3.00
N VAL A 78 8.24 -7.14 2.77
CA VAL A 78 8.90 -7.35 1.47
C VAL A 78 8.89 -8.83 1.08
N ALA A 79 9.18 -9.73 2.02
CA ALA A 79 9.17 -11.17 1.76
C ALA A 79 7.77 -11.67 1.36
N ARG A 80 6.70 -11.17 1.99
CA ARG A 80 5.32 -11.49 1.62
C ARG A 80 4.94 -10.98 0.24
N ILE A 81 5.31 -9.75 -0.11
CA ILE A 81 5.05 -9.17 -1.43
C ILE A 81 5.73 -9.99 -2.53
N LYS A 82 6.92 -10.54 -2.22
CA LYS A 82 7.69 -11.38 -3.13
C LYS A 82 7.36 -12.88 -3.04
N GLN A 83 6.38 -13.26 -2.22
CA GLN A 83 6.04 -14.67 -1.99
C GLN A 83 5.48 -15.34 -3.25
N ARG A 84 4.73 -14.58 -4.06
CA ARG A 84 4.25 -15.02 -5.38
C ARG A 84 5.16 -14.41 -6.44
N ALA A 85 5.42 -15.15 -7.51
CA ALA A 85 6.42 -14.77 -8.52
C ALA A 85 6.02 -13.51 -9.29
N ASP A 86 4.74 -13.44 -9.70
CA ASP A 86 4.29 -12.47 -10.71
C ASP A 86 3.16 -11.57 -10.23
N GLU A 87 2.71 -11.71 -8.98
CA GLU A 87 1.59 -10.92 -8.46
C GLU A 87 1.67 -10.66 -6.96
N ALA A 88 0.96 -9.63 -6.51
CA ALA A 88 0.73 -9.34 -5.11
C ALA A 88 -0.67 -8.73 -4.93
N GLU A 89 -1.39 -9.16 -3.90
CA GLU A 89 -2.64 -8.52 -3.47
C GLU A 89 -2.34 -7.66 -2.25
N LEU A 90 -2.65 -6.37 -2.34
CA LEU A 90 -2.38 -5.39 -1.28
C LEU A 90 -3.70 -4.76 -0.84
N LEU A 91 -4.10 -4.99 0.41
CA LEU A 91 -5.19 -4.24 1.00
C LEU A 91 -4.61 -2.94 1.57
N VAL A 92 -5.04 -1.81 1.04
CA VAL A 92 -4.50 -0.49 1.40
C VAL A 92 -5.58 0.47 1.87
N VAL A 93 -5.19 1.47 2.65
CA VAL A 93 -6.06 2.60 3.02
C VAL A 93 -5.37 3.91 2.68
N ALA A 94 -6.13 4.87 2.16
CA ALA A 94 -5.62 6.19 1.84
C ALA A 94 -5.14 6.92 3.12
N PRO A 95 -4.12 7.80 3.01
CA PRO A 95 -3.69 8.62 4.14
C PRO A 95 -4.83 9.54 4.61
N ALA A 96 -4.79 9.94 5.87
CA ALA A 96 -5.79 10.87 6.39
C ALA A 96 -5.66 12.25 5.69
N PRO A 97 -6.76 13.01 5.53
CA PRO A 97 -6.68 14.35 4.96
C PRO A 97 -5.70 15.23 5.74
N GLY A 98 -4.75 15.85 5.01
CA GLY A 98 -3.72 16.71 5.59
C GLY A 98 -2.51 15.98 6.18
N GLU A 99 -2.47 14.64 6.12
CA GLU A 99 -1.30 13.88 6.53
C GLU A 99 -0.16 14.04 5.49
N PRO A 100 1.08 14.36 5.92
CA PRO A 100 2.23 14.42 5.03
C PRO A 100 2.47 13.06 4.36
N LEU A 101 2.72 13.08 3.05
CA LEU A 101 3.07 11.88 2.31
C LEU A 101 4.54 11.51 2.56
N PRO A 102 4.85 10.21 2.67
CA PRO A 102 6.23 9.72 2.75
C PRO A 102 7.02 10.04 1.47
#